data_AF-A0A817JP08-F1
#
_entry.id   AF-A0A817JP08-F1
#
_cell.length_a   1.000
_cell.length_b   1.000
_cell.length_c   1.000
_cell.angle_alpha   90.00
_cell.angle_beta   90.00
_cell.angle_gamma   90.00
#
_symmetry.space_group_name_H-M   'P 1'
#
loop_
_entity.id
_entity.type
_entity.pdbx_description
1 polymer ?
#
loop_
_entity_poly.entity_id
_entity_poly.type
_entity_poly.pdbx_seq_one_letter_code
_entity_poly.pdbx_strand_id
1 'polypeptide(L)'
;MDVYTSKSSRQHHTNGEYFSTGFSHMLFMAHPEYRPTNQFVAHLYGFQTHSMPYQLQYQATANFKQSNSTSVISSSAGGTTTTRSLIKD
;
A
#
# COMPACT_ATOMS: atom_id res chain seq x y z
N MET A 1 -8.14 -8.02 -6.86
CA MET A 1 -7.93 -8.77 -8.12
C MET A 1 -6.44 -8.87 -8.31
N ASP A 2 -5.89 -10.07 -8.45
CA ASP A 2 -4.45 -10.29 -8.43
C ASP A 2 -3.89 -10.23 -9.86
N VAL A 3 -3.74 -8.99 -10.34
CA VAL A 3 -3.06 -8.66 -11.59
C VAL A 3 -1.98 -7.65 -11.25
N TYR A 4 -0.75 -7.92 -11.68
CA TYR A 4 0.41 -7.13 -11.32
C TYR A 4 0.90 -6.29 -12.50
N THR A 5 1.42 -5.10 -12.20
CA THR A 5 2.17 -4.29 -13.17
C THR A 5 3.55 -4.89 -13.40
N SER A 6 4.07 -4.76 -14.62
CA SER A 6 5.43 -5.24 -14.92
C SER A 6 6.46 -4.44 -14.14
N LYS A 7 7.45 -5.15 -13.59
CA LYS A 7 8.54 -4.53 -12.81
C LYS A 7 9.43 -3.62 -13.66
N SER A 8 9.68 -3.97 -14.92
CA SER A 8 10.53 -3.19 -15.81
C SER A 8 9.69 -2.19 -16.62
N SER A 9 10.22 -0.97 -16.76
CA SER A 9 9.63 0.11 -17.55
C SER A 9 9.55 -0.22 -19.04
N ARG A 10 10.43 -1.12 -19.52
CA ARG A 10 10.44 -1.55 -20.92
C ARG A 10 9.09 -2.12 -21.37
N GLN A 11 8.35 -2.78 -20.47
CA GLN A 11 7.04 -3.36 -20.82
C GLN A 11 5.85 -2.41 -20.57
N HIS A 12 6.07 -1.21 -20.01
CA HIS A 12 4.98 -0.28 -19.68
C HIS A 12 4.26 0.28 -20.92
N HIS A 13 4.93 0.29 -22.07
CA HIS A 13 4.37 0.78 -23.34
C HIS A 13 3.84 -0.35 -24.24
N THR A 14 3.79 -1.58 -23.74
CA THR A 14 3.19 -2.71 -24.48
C THR A 14 1.71 -2.81 -24.11
N ASN A 15 0.83 -2.68 -25.11
CA ASN A 15 -0.61 -2.79 -24.88
C ASN A 15 -1.01 -4.20 -24.45
N GLY A 16 -1.87 -4.31 -23.44
CA GLY A 16 -2.37 -5.59 -22.94
C GLY A 16 -3.29 -6.33 -23.92
N GLU A 17 -3.90 -5.60 -24.87
CA GLU A 17 -4.81 -6.18 -25.87
C GLU A 17 -4.14 -7.27 -26.71
N TYR A 18 -2.83 -7.14 -26.99
CA TYR A 18 -2.05 -8.15 -27.72
C TYR A 18 -2.03 -9.53 -27.05
N PHE A 19 -2.30 -9.60 -25.75
CA PHE A 19 -2.28 -10.86 -24.99
C PHE A 19 -3.67 -11.44 -24.73
N SER A 20 -4.75 -10.74 -25.11
CA SER A 20 -6.14 -11.06 -24.75
C SER A 20 -6.39 -11.12 -23.23
N THR A 21 -7.65 -11.27 -22.84
CA THR A 21 -8.05 -11.46 -21.44
C THR A 21 -8.09 -12.93 -21.01
N GLY A 22 -8.16 -13.87 -21.97
CA GLY A 22 -8.37 -15.28 -21.72
C GLY A 22 -7.12 -16.15 -21.79
N PHE A 23 -6.00 -15.61 -22.27
CA PHE A 23 -4.77 -16.39 -22.52
C PHE A 23 -4.32 -17.19 -21.29
N SER A 24 -4.22 -16.55 -20.12
CA SER A 24 -3.79 -17.22 -18.89
C SER A 24 -4.74 -18.35 -18.47
N HIS A 25 -6.03 -18.18 -18.70
CA HIS A 25 -7.04 -19.17 -18.34
C HIS A 25 -6.97 -20.37 -19.27
N MET A 26 -6.89 -20.12 -20.58
CA MET A 26 -6.77 -21.18 -21.58
C MET A 26 -5.49 -22.00 -21.39
N LEU A 27 -4.37 -21.36 -21.01
CA LEU A 27 -3.12 -22.06 -20.73
C LEU A 27 -3.28 -23.14 -19.65
N PHE A 28 -3.92 -22.81 -18.52
CA PHE A 28 -4.10 -23.77 -17.42
C PHE A 28 -5.29 -24.72 -17.61
N MET A 29 -6.22 -24.43 -18.54
CA MET A 29 -7.21 -25.41 -19.00
C MET A 29 -6.55 -26.50 -19.86
N ALA A 30 -5.57 -26.14 -20.69
CA ALA A 30 -4.82 -27.09 -21.52
C ALA A 30 -3.74 -27.85 -20.72
N HIS A 31 -3.07 -27.16 -19.78
CA HIS A 31 -1.96 -27.68 -18.99
C HIS A 31 -2.16 -27.43 -17.49
N PRO A 32 -3.04 -28.21 -16.82
CA PRO A 32 -3.29 -28.06 -15.39
C PRO A 32 -2.05 -28.33 -14.52
N GLU A 33 -1.08 -29.10 -15.02
CA GLU A 33 0.16 -29.46 -14.33
C GLU A 33 1.09 -28.26 -14.04
N TYR A 34 0.94 -27.15 -14.78
CA TYR A 34 1.72 -25.94 -14.55
C TYR A 34 1.14 -25.01 -13.48
N ARG A 35 0.03 -25.41 -12.83
CA ARG A 35 -0.58 -24.61 -11.78
C ARG A 35 0.29 -24.62 -10.51
N PRO A 36 0.73 -23.46 -10.00
CA PRO A 36 1.49 -23.41 -8.76
C PRO A 36 0.63 -23.84 -7.56
N THR A 37 1.20 -24.69 -6.68
CA THR A 37 0.49 -25.26 -5.53
C THR A 37 0.90 -24.65 -4.19
N ASN A 38 2.10 -24.07 -4.11
CA ASN A 38 2.65 -23.57 -2.86
C ASN A 38 2.04 -22.22 -2.50
N GLN A 39 1.56 -22.09 -1.27
CA GLN A 39 1.11 -20.83 -0.70
C GLN A 39 2.15 -20.32 0.31
N PHE A 40 2.28 -19.01 0.41
CA PHE A 40 3.12 -18.39 1.41
C PHE A 40 2.50 -18.55 2.81
N VAL A 41 3.31 -19.00 3.77
CA VAL A 41 2.94 -19.05 5.19
C VAL A 41 3.92 -18.18 5.97
N ALA A 42 3.39 -17.22 6.72
CA ALA A 42 4.20 -16.34 7.55
C ALA A 42 4.57 -17.05 8.87
N HIS A 43 5.88 -17.07 9.19
CA HIS A 43 6.40 -17.62 10.43
C HIS A 43 7.16 -16.55 11.22
N LEU A 44 6.97 -16.53 12.54
CA LEU A 44 7.72 -15.71 13.49
C LEU A 44 8.25 -16.63 14.60
N TYR A 45 9.58 -16.69 14.76
CA TYR A 45 10.24 -17.62 15.69
C TYR A 45 9.80 -19.10 15.52
N GLY A 46 9.51 -19.52 14.29
CA GLY A 46 9.05 -20.88 13.97
C GLY A 46 7.54 -21.12 14.10
N PHE A 47 6.80 -20.20 14.71
CA PHE A 47 5.34 -20.31 14.84
C PHE A 47 4.64 -19.67 13.64
N GLN A 48 3.61 -20.33 13.12
CA GLN A 48 2.75 -19.77 12.09
C GLN A 48 1.92 -18.62 12.67
N THR A 49 1.91 -17.48 12.00
CA THR A 49 1.09 -16.35 12.41
C THR A 49 -0.38 -16.68 12.18
N HIS A 50 -1.20 -16.64 13.23
CA HIS A 50 -2.65 -16.82 13.14
C HIS A 50 -3.28 -15.70 12.29
N SER A 51 -4.48 -15.92 11.74
CA SER A 51 -5.15 -14.91 10.89
C SER A 51 -5.61 -13.66 11.65
N MET A 52 -5.96 -13.81 12.93
CA MET A 52 -6.51 -12.73 13.77
C MET A 52 -5.58 -11.54 14.03
N PRO A 53 -4.27 -11.72 14.32
CA PRO A 53 -3.32 -10.63 14.49
C PRO A 53 -3.33 -9.55 13.39
N TYR A 54 -3.52 -9.93 12.13
CA TYR A 54 -3.56 -8.96 11.02
C TYR A 54 -4.72 -7.98 11.17
N GLN A 55 -5.92 -8.47 11.51
CA GLN A 55 -7.08 -7.62 11.74
C GLN A 55 -6.88 -6.67 12.92
N LEU A 56 -6.31 -7.18 14.02
CA LEU A 56 -6.00 -6.35 15.20
C LEU A 56 -4.98 -5.26 14.87
N GLN A 57 -3.96 -5.57 14.06
CA GLN A 57 -2.97 -4.59 13.61
C GLN A 57 -3.61 -3.48 12.75
N TYR A 58 -4.51 -3.83 11.83
CA TYR A 58 -5.22 -2.84 11.01
C TYR A 58 -6.07 -1.90 11.88
N GLN A 59 -6.80 -2.43 12.87
CA GLN A 59 -7.59 -1.62 13.79
C GLN A 59 -6.70 -0.73 14.69
N ALA A 60 -5.63 -1.28 15.27
CA ALA A 60 -4.70 -0.52 16.11
C ALA A 60 -4.03 0.62 15.32
N THR A 61 -3.63 0.37 14.08
CA THR A 61 -3.06 1.39 13.19
C THR A 61 -4.07 2.49 12.87
N ALA A 62 -5.34 2.14 12.64
CA ALA A 62 -6.40 3.11 12.39
C ALA A 62 -6.65 3.99 13.63
N ASN A 63 -6.75 3.37 14.81
CA ASN A 63 -6.94 4.08 16.08
C ASN A 63 -5.75 5.01 16.38
N PHE A 64 -4.51 4.58 16.12
CA PHE A 64 -3.31 5.39 16.30
C PHE A 64 -3.28 6.62 15.37
N LYS A 65 -3.71 6.48 14.11
CA LYS A 65 -3.82 7.63 13.19
C LYS A 65 -4.86 8.66 13.62
N GLN A 66 -5.94 8.20 14.26
CA GLN A 66 -6.97 9.08 14.81
C GLN A 66 -6.48 9.86 16.04
N SER A 67 -5.77 9.21 16.97
CA SER A 67 -5.22 9.90 18.15
C SER A 67 -4.16 10.95 17.81
N ASN A 68 -3.35 10.71 16.76
CA ASN A 68 -2.29 11.64 16.34
C ASN A 68 -2.81 12.87 15.58
N SER A 69 -4.10 12.87 15.19
CA SER A 69 -4.72 14.01 14.49
C SER A 69 -5.32 15.04 15.47
N THR A 70 -5.16 14.87 16.79
CA THR A 70 -5.79 15.73 17.82
C THR A 70 -4.79 16.38 18.78
N SER A 71 -3.53 16.62 18.36
CA SER A 71 -2.59 17.47 19.09
C SER A 71 -2.03 18.60 18.23
N VAL A 72 -2.88 19.26 17.45
CA VAL A 72 -2.67 20.69 17.20
C VAL A 72 -3.30 21.43 18.38
N ILE A 73 -2.51 21.62 19.44
CA ILE A 73 -2.85 22.62 20.46
C ILE A 73 -2.78 23.95 19.72
N SER A 74 -3.93 24.45 19.32
CA SER A 74 -4.14 25.85 18.96
C SER A 74 -3.86 26.66 20.21
N SER A 75 -2.60 27.04 20.46
CA SER A 75 -2.28 28.05 21.45
C SER A 75 -2.80 29.39 20.91
N SER A 76 -4.05 29.70 21.24
CA SER A 76 -4.61 31.04 21.15
C SER A 76 -3.87 31.92 22.16
N ALA A 77 -2.80 32.58 21.73
CA ALA A 77 -2.18 33.66 22.47
C ALA A 77 -1.99 34.84 21.53
N GLY A 78 -2.87 35.84 21.67
CA GLY A 78 -2.73 37.13 21.01
C GLY A 78 -1.43 37.81 21.45
N GLY A 79 -0.77 38.45 20.49
CA GLY A 79 0.42 39.25 20.72
C GLY A 79 0.87 39.90 19.42
N THR A 80 0.39 41.12 19.18
CA THR A 80 0.84 42.01 18.10
C THR A 80 2.36 42.16 18.12
N THR A 81 3.05 41.70 17.07
CA THR A 81 4.46 42.05 16.85
C THR A 81 4.59 42.74 15.49
N THR A 82 4.52 44.07 15.54
CA THR A 82 4.95 44.98 14.47
C THR A 82 6.43 44.73 14.17
N THR A 83 6.77 44.28 12.96
CA THR A 83 8.14 44.40 12.44
C THR A 83 8.13 45.16 11.14
N ARG A 84 8.82 46.29 11.20
CA ARG A 84 8.90 47.40 10.26
C ARG A 84 9.55 46.97 8.94
N SER A 85 8.87 47.26 7.83
CA SER A 85 9.43 47.22 6.48
C SER A 85 10.66 48.13 6.38
N LEU A 86 11.78 47.59 5.91
CA LEU A 86 12.91 48.35 5.39
C LEU A 86 13.22 47.83 3.98
N ILE A 87 12.64 48.51 3.02
CA ILE A 87 13.13 48.59 1.63
C ILE A 87 14.56 49.15 1.69
N LYS A 88 15.49 48.52 0.97
CA LYS A 88 16.74 49.11 0.54
C LYS A 88 17.15 48.48 -0.79
N ASP A 89 17.02 49.32 -1.82
CA ASP A 89 17.71 49.41 -3.12
C ASP A 89 18.04 48.13 -3.90
#